data_AF-A0A399EFX1-F1
#
_entry.id   AF-A0A399EFX1-F1
#
_cell.length_a   1.000
_cell.length_b   1.000
_cell.length_c   1.000
_cell.angle_alpha   90.00
_cell.angle_beta   90.00
_cell.angle_gamma   90.00
#
_symmetry.space_group_name_H-M   'P 1'
#
loop_
_entity.id
_entity.type
_entity.pdbx_description
1 polymer ?
#
loop_
_entity_poly.entity_id
_entity_poly.type
_entity_poly.pdbx_seq_one_letter_code
_entity_poly.pdbx_strand_id
1 'polypeptide(L)'
;MFDLNERLLYLAHSLKEVQAEVEGSSERFYRGSPQKPGALFLEVVESGGIIYGLPPYPGCRFHTPAVRPHPHQPGWVCLANPTEEDEEALWQSIRYAYERAAEPIHPPISKPVALEAHPLRAVR
;
A
#
# COMPACT_ATOMS: atom_id res chain seq x y z
N MET A 1 29.02 3.70 4.85
CA MET A 1 28.04 2.75 4.30
C MET A 1 26.72 3.17 4.89
N PHE A 2 25.73 3.51 4.06
CA PHE A 2 24.40 3.88 4.56
C PHE A 2 23.73 2.64 5.16
N ASP A 3 22.98 2.81 6.25
CA ASP A 3 22.15 1.75 6.78
C ASP A 3 21.07 1.36 5.75
N LEU A 4 20.67 0.08 5.73
CA LEU A 4 19.64 -0.43 4.81
C LEU A 4 18.38 0.45 4.82
N ASN A 5 17.94 0.82 6.02
CA ASN A 5 16.69 1.55 6.21
C ASN A 5 16.84 3.00 5.75
N GLU A 6 17.96 3.65 6.07
CA GLU A 6 18.27 5.00 5.58
C GLU A 6 18.21 5.06 4.05
N ARG A 7 18.79 4.07 3.37
CA ARG A 7 18.77 4.00 1.91
C ARG A 7 17.36 3.78 1.36
N LEU A 8 16.59 2.85 1.92
CA LEU A 8 15.23 2.57 1.45
C LEU A 8 14.29 3.76 1.67
N LEU A 9 14.37 4.41 2.84
CA LEU A 9 13.60 5.61 3.15
C LEU A 9 13.99 6.76 2.22
N TYR A 10 15.30 6.99 2.01
CA TYR A 10 15.77 7.98 1.06
C TYR A 10 15.23 7.75 -0.35
N LEU A 11 15.23 6.51 -0.82
CA LEU A 11 14.67 6.15 -2.12
C LEU A 11 13.15 6.38 -2.17
N ALA A 12 12.41 6.04 -1.11
CA ALA A 12 10.97 6.27 -1.03
C ALA A 12 10.62 7.77 -1.08
N HIS A 13 11.35 8.61 -0.34
CA HIS A 13 11.20 10.07 -0.41
C HIS A 13 11.56 10.66 -1.78
N SER A 14 12.50 10.02 -2.48
CA SER A 14 12.96 10.48 -3.79
C SER A 14 12.01 10.13 -4.93
N LEU A 15 10.95 9.34 -4.67
CA LEU A 15 9.91 9.06 -5.65
C LEU A 15 9.12 10.33 -5.99
N LYS A 16 8.72 10.45 -7.26
CA LYS A 16 8.04 11.63 -7.78
C LYS A 16 6.70 11.86 -7.06
N GLU A 17 6.42 13.12 -6.70
CA GLU A 17 5.14 13.52 -6.08
C GLU A 17 4.83 12.77 -4.78
N VAL A 18 5.85 12.37 -4.02
CA VAL A 18 5.64 11.81 -2.69
C VAL A 18 5.44 12.92 -1.67
N GLN A 19 4.43 12.74 -0.82
CA GLN A 19 4.29 13.47 0.44
C GLN A 19 4.44 12.48 1.58
N ALA A 20 5.16 12.87 2.63
CA ALA A 20 5.32 12.08 3.84
C ALA A 20 4.75 12.85 5.04
N GLU A 21 4.04 12.15 5.92
CA GLU A 21 3.56 12.68 7.20
C GLU A 21 4.20 11.88 8.33
N VAL A 22 4.78 12.59 9.29
CA VAL A 22 5.38 11.99 10.49
C VAL A 22 4.45 12.25 11.68
N GLU A 23 4.01 11.19 12.33
CA GLU A 23 3.18 11.21 13.53
C GLU A 23 3.81 10.32 14.61
N GLY A 24 4.47 10.94 15.59
CA GLY A 24 5.18 10.23 16.65
C GLY A 24 6.30 9.38 16.08
N SER A 25 6.20 8.06 16.24
CA SER A 25 7.15 7.08 15.71
C SER A 25 6.74 6.48 14.37
N SER A 26 5.69 7.00 13.74
CA SER A 26 5.19 6.52 12.46
C SER A 26 5.42 7.55 11.37
N GLU A 27 5.90 7.10 10.22
CA GLU A 27 6.00 7.88 9.00
C GLU A 27 5.13 7.24 7.91
N ARG A 28 4.25 8.02 7.30
CA ARG A 28 3.32 7.57 6.26
C ARG A 28 3.61 8.28 4.95
N PHE A 29 3.71 7.51 3.88
CA PHE A 29 4.06 7.98 2.54
C PHE A 29 2.86 7.88 1.60
N TYR A 30 2.58 8.98 0.92
CA TYR A 30 1.44 9.14 0.03
C TYR A 30 1.90 9.56 -1.36
N ARG A 31 1.26 9.00 -2.39
CA ARG A 31 1.46 9.46 -3.77
C ARG A 31 0.49 10.61 -4.08
N GLY A 32 1.04 11.79 -4.31
CA GLY A 32 0.30 13.01 -4.54
C GLY A 32 -0.02 13.71 -3.24
N SER A 33 -1.17 13.38 -2.62
CA SER A 33 -1.68 14.07 -1.43
C SER A 33 -2.29 13.08 -0.42
N PRO A 34 -2.11 13.28 0.89
CA PRO A 34 -2.72 12.47 1.95
C PRO A 34 -4.26 12.46 1.92
N GLN A 35 -4.88 13.50 1.35
CA GLN A 35 -6.33 13.62 1.28
C GLN A 35 -6.94 12.79 0.14
N LYS A 36 -6.11 12.27 -0.78
CA LYS A 36 -6.59 11.45 -1.89
C LYS A 36 -6.80 10.01 -1.42
N PRO A 37 -8.00 9.43 -1.60
CA PRO A 37 -8.26 8.03 -1.30
C PRO A 37 -7.28 7.10 -2.05
N GLY A 38 -6.71 6.13 -1.33
CA GLY A 38 -5.74 5.17 -1.86
C GLY A 38 -4.36 5.73 -2.20
N ALA A 39 -4.05 6.96 -1.80
CA ALA A 39 -2.73 7.54 -2.00
C ALA A 39 -1.65 6.96 -1.07
N LEU A 40 -2.04 6.46 0.11
CA LEU A 40 -1.13 5.83 1.06
C LEU A 40 -0.56 4.55 0.43
N PHE A 41 0.77 4.46 0.36
CA PHE A 41 1.46 3.30 -0.24
C PHE A 41 2.53 2.68 0.65
N LEU A 42 3.00 3.40 1.67
CA LEU A 42 4.00 2.90 2.61
C LEU A 42 3.75 3.52 3.98
N GLU A 43 3.80 2.70 5.02
CA GLU A 43 3.85 3.10 6.42
C GLU A 43 5.14 2.54 7.03
N VAL A 44 5.85 3.34 7.81
CA VAL A 44 7.08 2.94 8.52
C VAL A 44 6.89 3.28 9.99
N VAL A 45 7.22 2.36 10.89
CA VAL A 45 7.12 2.57 12.34
C VAL A 45 8.44 2.23 13.01
N GLU A 46 8.99 3.18 13.76
CA GLU A 46 10.21 3.02 14.56
C GLU A 46 9.88 2.78 16.04
N SER A 47 9.86 1.53 16.50
CA SER A 47 9.57 1.18 17.89
C SER A 47 10.45 0.04 18.38
N GLY A 48 11.66 0.37 18.85
CA GLY A 48 12.67 -0.63 19.25
C GLY A 48 13.21 -1.48 18.07
N GLY A 49 13.03 -0.96 16.86
CA GLY A 49 13.23 -1.63 15.58
C GLY A 49 12.38 -0.91 14.52
N ILE A 50 12.53 -1.30 13.26
CA ILE A 50 11.77 -0.69 12.15
C ILE A 50 10.75 -1.68 11.60
N ILE A 51 9.54 -1.19 11.33
CA ILE A 51 8.46 -2.00 10.75
C ILE A 51 7.98 -1.32 9.49
N TYR A 52 8.01 -2.03 8.37
CA TYR A 52 7.49 -1.59 7.08
C TYR A 52 6.09 -2.17 6.87
N GLY A 53 5.09 -1.31 6.68
CA GLY A 53 3.73 -1.62 6.30
C GLY A 53 3.49 -1.28 4.83
N LEU A 54 3.26 -2.27 3.96
CA LEU A 54 2.98 -2.05 2.54
C LEU A 54 2.32 -3.25 1.85
N PRO A 55 1.71 -3.08 0.65
CA PRO A 55 1.37 -4.17 -0.24
C PRO A 55 2.63 -4.93 -0.70
N PRO A 56 2.70 -6.26 -0.54
CA PRO A 56 3.84 -7.03 -1.03
C PRO A 56 3.80 -7.17 -2.56
N TYR A 57 4.95 -7.08 -3.22
CA TYR A 57 5.07 -7.39 -4.64
C TYR A 57 4.93 -8.92 -4.85
N PRO A 58 4.00 -9.40 -5.69
CA PRO A 58 3.73 -10.83 -5.84
C PRO A 58 4.87 -11.64 -6.47
N GLY A 59 5.83 -10.98 -7.13
CA GLY A 59 6.98 -11.63 -7.75
C GLY A 59 8.17 -11.87 -6.81
N CYS A 60 8.11 -11.38 -5.57
CA CYS A 60 9.18 -11.51 -4.60
C CYS A 60 8.70 -12.17 -3.30
N ARG A 61 9.64 -12.69 -2.51
CA ARG A 61 9.38 -13.21 -1.17
C ARG A 61 10.35 -12.54 -0.20
N PHE A 62 9.85 -12.19 0.97
CA PHE A 62 10.70 -11.78 2.09
C PHE A 62 11.36 -13.01 2.69
N HIS A 63 12.62 -12.85 3.05
CA HIS A 63 13.46 -13.85 3.70
C HIS A 63 13.23 -13.82 5.22
N THR A 64 12.94 -12.63 5.75
CA THR A 64 12.65 -12.45 7.17
C THR A 64 11.35 -13.16 7.58
N PRO A 65 11.37 -13.98 8.66
CA PRO A 65 10.19 -14.72 9.13
C PRO A 65 9.14 -13.83 9.82
N ALA A 66 9.48 -12.57 10.13
CA ALA A 66 8.64 -11.62 10.84
C ALA A 66 7.66 -10.85 9.92
N VAL A 67 7.11 -11.52 8.91
CA VAL A 67 6.04 -10.98 8.05
C VAL A 67 4.68 -11.32 8.63
N ARG A 68 3.82 -10.32 8.81
CA ARG A 68 2.45 -10.50 9.28
C ARG A 68 1.47 -9.66 8.44
N PRO A 69 0.18 -10.01 8.38
CA PRO A 69 -0.83 -9.12 7.79
C PRO A 69 -0.89 -7.77 8.53
N HIS A 70 -1.08 -6.68 7.80
CA HIS A 70 -1.27 -5.36 8.38
C HIS A 70 -2.62 -5.29 9.12
N PRO A 71 -2.69 -4.76 10.35
CA PRO A 71 -3.91 -4.78 11.16
C PRO A 71 -5.05 -3.90 10.59
N HIS A 72 -4.71 -2.86 9.84
CA HIS A 72 -5.67 -1.84 9.38
C HIS A 72 -5.82 -1.74 7.86
N GLN A 73 -4.96 -2.42 7.10
CA GLN A 73 -4.88 -2.26 5.64
C GLN A 73 -5.04 -3.63 4.97
N PRO A 74 -6.21 -3.94 4.39
CA PRO A 74 -6.44 -5.23 3.74
C PRO A 74 -5.44 -5.49 2.61
N GLY A 75 -4.83 -6.68 2.60
CA GLY A 75 -3.86 -7.08 1.59
C GLY A 75 -2.44 -6.51 1.79
N TRP A 76 -2.21 -5.69 2.82
CA TRP A 76 -0.89 -5.22 3.19
C TRP A 76 -0.23 -6.19 4.18
N VAL A 77 1.09 -6.13 4.25
CA VAL A 77 1.90 -6.84 5.24
C VAL A 77 2.71 -5.85 6.08
N CYS A 78 3.03 -6.25 7.31
CA CYS A 78 4.04 -5.66 8.17
C CYS A 78 5.28 -6.56 8.14
N LEU A 79 6.44 -5.98 7.80
CA LEU A 79 7.74 -6.61 7.89
C LEU A 79 8.56 -5.90 8.97
N ALA A 80 8.87 -6.62 10.05
CA ALA A 80 9.66 -6.09 11.16
C ALA A 80 11.15 -6.44 11.01
N ASN A 81 12.01 -5.44 11.20
CA ASN A 81 13.47 -5.53 11.21
C ASN A 81 14.02 -6.27 9.97
N PRO A 82 13.82 -5.71 8.76
CA PRO A 82 14.30 -6.34 7.55
C PRO A 82 15.82 -6.48 7.55
N THR A 83 16.30 -7.51 6.87
CA THR A 83 17.72 -7.77 6.67
C THR A 83 18.14 -7.31 5.27
N GLU A 84 19.44 -7.31 5.00
CA GLU A 84 19.95 -7.00 3.64
C GLU A 84 19.39 -7.94 2.57
N GLU A 85 19.07 -9.20 2.92
CA GLU A 85 18.44 -10.16 2.00
C GLU A 85 17.02 -9.74 1.57
N ASP A 86 16.34 -8.93 2.38
CA ASP A 86 15.00 -8.43 2.10
C ASP A 86 15.00 -7.16 1.26
N GLU A 87 16.16 -6.52 1.05
CA GLU A 87 16.26 -5.19 0.43
C GLU A 87 15.57 -5.13 -0.93
N GLU A 88 15.89 -6.05 -1.83
CA GLU A 88 15.34 -6.08 -3.18
C GLU A 88 13.82 -6.31 -3.13
N ALA A 89 13.37 -7.25 -2.31
CA ALA A 89 11.95 -7.54 -2.16
C ALA A 89 11.18 -6.34 -1.58
N LEU A 90 11.78 -5.62 -0.63
CA LEU A 90 11.24 -4.40 -0.05
C LEU A 90 11.16 -3.29 -1.09
N TRP A 91 12.24 -3.06 -1.83
CA TRP A 91 12.26 -2.01 -2.84
C TRP A 91 11.25 -2.27 -3.97
N GLN A 92 11.17 -3.50 -4.47
CA GLN A 92 10.16 -3.90 -5.46
C GLN A 92 8.74 -3.71 -4.91
N SER A 93 8.51 -4.04 -3.64
CA SER A 93 7.21 -3.86 -2.99
C SER A 93 6.85 -2.39 -2.80
N ILE A 94 7.80 -1.54 -2.41
CA ILE A 94 7.61 -0.07 -2.30
C ILE A 94 7.23 0.51 -3.66
N ARG A 95 7.96 0.14 -4.71
CA ARG A 95 7.67 0.59 -6.08
C ARG A 95 6.30 0.12 -6.56
N TYR A 96 5.98 -1.14 -6.35
CA TYR A 96 4.69 -1.72 -6.69
C TYR A 96 3.55 -0.97 -5.99
N ALA A 97 3.69 -0.72 -4.68
CA ALA A 97 2.70 0.01 -3.91
C ALA A 97 2.53 1.46 -4.41
N TYR A 98 3.64 2.15 -4.67
CA TYR A 98 3.66 3.50 -5.23
C TYR A 98 2.95 3.55 -6.59
N GLU A 99 3.22 2.59 -7.48
CA GLU A 99 2.58 2.48 -8.79
C GLU A 99 1.07 2.32 -8.66
N ARG A 100 0.61 1.45 -7.76
CA ARG A 100 -0.82 1.22 -7.51
C ARG A 100 -1.53 2.40 -6.87
N ALA A 101 -0.86 3.18 -6.03
CA ALA A 101 -1.44 4.40 -5.46
C ALA A 101 -1.72 5.50 -6.51
N ALA A 102 -1.16 5.41 -7.72
CA ALA A 102 -1.60 6.27 -8.84
C ALA A 102 -2.82 5.76 -9.57
N GLU A 103 -3.13 4.47 -9.49
CA GLU A 103 -4.26 3.92 -10.22
C GLU A 103 -5.53 4.64 -9.75
N PRO A 104 -6.36 5.15 -10.68
CA PRO A 104 -7.66 5.66 -10.31
C PRO A 104 -8.41 4.55 -9.56
N ILE A 105 -8.87 4.84 -8.33
CA ILE A 105 -9.82 3.96 -7.67
C ILE A 105 -11.08 4.01 -8.51
N HIS A 106 -11.22 3.05 -9.43
CA HIS A 106 -12.49 2.82 -10.07
C HIS A 106 -13.44 2.32 -8.98
N PRO A 107 -14.53 3.04 -8.66
CA PRO A 107 -15.58 2.43 -7.87
C PRO A 107 -16.00 1.14 -8.60
N PRO A 108 -16.28 0.04 -7.88
CA PRO A 108 -16.84 -1.14 -8.51
C PRO A 108 -18.07 -0.67 -9.29
N ILE A 109 -18.09 -0.96 -10.59
CA ILE A 109 -19.26 -0.72 -11.44
C ILE A 109 -20.33 -1.70 -10.95
N SER A 110 -21.03 -1.33 -9.88
CA SER A 110 -22.32 -1.91 -9.53
C SER A 110 -23.25 -1.49 -10.65
N LYS A 111 -23.37 -2.33 -11.69
CA LYS A 111 -24.46 -2.19 -12.65
C LYS A 111 -25.76 -2.16 -11.84
N PRO A 112 -26.58 -1.09 -11.91
CA PRO A 112 -27.92 -1.19 -11.41
C PRO A 112 -28.63 -2.20 -12.33
N VAL A 113 -28.99 -3.35 -11.78
CA VAL A 113 -30.00 -4.21 -12.40
C VAL A 113 -31.25 -3.35 -12.50
N ALA A 114 -31.53 -2.86 -13.71
CA ALA A 114 -32.83 -2.31 -14.04
C ALA A 114 -33.83 -3.47 -13.96
N LEU A 115 -34.61 -3.49 -12.89
CA LEU A 115 -35.78 -4.36 -12.77
C LEU A 115 -36.83 -3.81 -13.75
N GLU A 116 -36.82 -4.27 -15.00
CA GLU A 116 -37.87 -3.94 -15.95
C GLU A 116 -39.19 -4.54 -15.44
N ALA A 117 -40.08 -3.67 -14.96
CA ALA A 117 -41.45 -4.01 -14.67
C ALA A 117 -42.16 -4.42 -15.97
N HIS A 118 -42.50 -5.70 -16.10
CA HIS A 118 -43.41 -6.16 -17.15
C HIS A 118 -44.85 -5.78 -16.78
N PRO A 119 -45.59 -5.05 -17.62
CA PRO A 119 -47.02 -4.87 -17.40
C PRO A 119 -47.75 -6.18 -17.72
N LEU A 120 -48.44 -6.74 -16.73
CA LEU A 120 -49.38 -7.84 -16.95
C LEU A 120 -50.51 -7.34 -17.86
N ARG A 121 -50.52 -7.84 -19.10
CA ARG A 121 -51.61 -7.66 -20.05
C ARG A 121 -52.90 -8.18 -19.44
N ALA A 122 -53.87 -7.29 -19.27
CA ALA A 122 -55.26 -7.66 -18.98
C ALA A 122 -55.80 -8.53 -20.12
N VAL A 123 -56.24 -9.74 -19.79
CA VAL A 123 -57.05 -10.57 -20.69
C VAL A 123 -58.50 -10.29 -20.34
N ARG A 124 -59.25 -9.88 -21.37
CA ARG A 124 -60.71 -9.70 -21.35
C ARG A 124 -61.44 -11.01 -21.09
#